data_AF-A0A972F6I9-F1
#
_entry.id   AF-A0A972F6I9-F1
#
_cell.length_a   1.000
_cell.length_b   1.000
_cell.length_c   1.000
_cell.angle_alpha   90.00
_cell.angle_beta   90.00
_cell.angle_gamma   90.00
#
_symmetry.space_group_name_H-M   'P 1'
#
loop_
_entity.id
_entity.type
_entity.pdbx_description
1 polymer ?
#
loop_
_entity_poly.entity_id
_entity_poly.type
_entity_poly.pdbx_seq_one_letter_code
_entity_poly.pdbx_strand_id
1 'polypeptide(L)'
;MLWLESKFKTTSENLDRTIGLLELNSEHSFAVFDSEDFKNFFSEHPELNDLIEPELREKFEDISEIRLYFEVSNESRDEIHRLSKLLGLEAELGI
;
A
#
# COMPACT_ATOMS: atom_id res chain seq x y z
N MET A 1 -18.37 -11.06 9.69
CA MET A 1 -17.74 -9.73 9.70
C MET A 1 -17.04 -9.58 8.36
N LEU A 2 -17.32 -8.52 7.62
CA LEU A 2 -16.76 -8.28 6.28
C LEU A 2 -15.79 -7.11 6.38
N TRP A 3 -14.64 -7.24 5.72
CA TRP A 3 -13.58 -6.24 5.73
C TRP A 3 -13.47 -5.58 4.35
N LEU A 4 -13.08 -4.32 4.34
CA LEU A 4 -12.77 -3.54 3.16
C LEU A 4 -11.26 -3.28 3.16
N GLU A 5 -10.59 -3.77 2.13
CA GLU A 5 -9.18 -3.45 1.87
C GLU A 5 -9.12 -2.18 1.02
N SER A 6 -8.41 -1.16 1.50
CA SER A 6 -8.10 0.06 0.74
C SER A 6 -6.62 0.07 0.42
N LYS A 7 -6.28 0.18 -0.86
CA LYS A 7 -4.89 0.27 -1.33
C LYS A 7 -4.60 1.66 -1.86
N PHE A 8 -3.52 2.26 -1.38
CA PHE A 8 -2.95 3.49 -1.92
C PHE A 8 -1.62 3.15 -2.57
N LYS A 9 -1.50 3.45 -3.87
CA LYS A 9 -0.27 3.26 -4.63
C LYS A 9 0.51 4.56 -4.70
N THR A 10 1.82 4.49 -4.46
CA THR A 10 2.75 5.61 -4.48
C THR A 10 4.10 5.14 -5.00
N THR A 11 5.04 6.06 -5.21
CA THR A 11 6.45 5.73 -5.43
C THR A 11 7.18 5.59 -4.09
N SER A 12 8.29 4.85 -4.04
CA SER A 12 9.17 4.78 -2.86
C SER A 12 9.60 6.17 -2.38
N GLU A 13 9.92 7.09 -3.30
CA GLU A 13 10.29 8.48 -2.97
C GLU A 13 9.21 9.22 -2.16
N ASN A 14 7.93 8.97 -2.45
CA ASN A 14 6.81 9.62 -1.76
C ASN A 14 6.24 8.79 -0.60
N LEU A 15 6.78 7.59 -0.36
CA LEU A 15 6.24 6.64 0.59
C LEU A 15 6.30 7.17 2.02
N ASP A 16 7.47 7.64 2.46
CA ASP A 16 7.67 8.20 3.82
C ASP A 16 6.71 9.36 4.10
N ARG A 17 6.53 10.24 3.11
CA ARG A 17 5.57 11.35 3.23
C ARG A 17 4.14 10.84 3.38
N THR A 18 3.76 9.83 2.60
CA THR A 18 2.42 9.23 2.63
C THR A 18 2.16 8.55 3.98
N ILE A 19 3.14 7.80 4.49
CA ILE A 19 3.13 7.19 5.82
C ILE A 19 2.94 8.25 6.89
N GLY A 20 3.77 9.30 6.90
CA GLY A 20 3.67 10.36 7.91
C GLY A 20 2.31 11.09 7.88
N LEU A 21 1.71 11.28 6.71
CA LEU A 21 0.35 11.81 6.61
C LEU A 21 -0.69 10.86 7.22
N LEU A 22 -0.57 9.55 6.99
CA LEU A 22 -1.47 8.55 7.56
C LEU A 22 -1.32 8.47 9.09
N GLU A 23 -0.10 8.41 9.62
CA GLU A 23 0.15 8.36 11.07
C GLU A 23 -0.41 9.57 11.82
N LEU A 24 -0.40 10.75 11.19
CA LEU A 24 -0.93 11.98 11.79
C LEU A 24 -2.46 12.11 11.68
N ASN A 25 -3.09 11.41 10.73
CA ASN A 25 -4.49 11.67 10.38
C ASN A 25 -5.38 10.44 10.45
N SER A 26 -4.86 9.25 10.70
CA SER A 26 -5.62 8.00 10.79
C SER A 26 -5.32 7.28 12.10
N GLU A 27 -6.36 6.68 12.69
CA GLU A 27 -6.22 5.80 13.85
C GLU A 27 -6.01 4.33 13.44
N HIS A 28 -5.99 4.06 12.13
CA HIS A 28 -5.89 2.71 11.59
C HIS A 28 -4.43 2.29 11.40
N SER A 29 -4.11 1.07 11.84
CA SER A 29 -2.89 0.40 11.42
C SER A 29 -2.90 0.13 9.92
N PHE A 30 -1.74 0.22 9.29
CA PHE A 30 -1.56 -0.02 7.87
C PHE A 30 -0.36 -0.93 7.60
N ALA A 31 -0.41 -1.64 6.48
CA ALA A 31 0.71 -2.42 5.98
C ALA A 31 1.38 -1.66 4.83
N VAL A 32 2.71 -1.69 4.81
CA VAL A 32 3.53 -1.03 3.78
C VAL A 32 4.25 -2.10 2.97
N PHE A 33 4.16 -1.97 1.65
CA PHE A 33 4.90 -2.76 0.69
C PHE A 33 5.76 -1.79 -0.11
N ASP A 34 7.04 -1.66 0.25
CA ASP A 34 7.94 -0.75 -0.43
C ASP A 34 8.62 -1.44 -1.63
N SER A 35 8.52 -0.85 -2.81
CA SER A 35 9.19 -1.36 -4.01
C SER A 35 10.71 -1.35 -3.89
N GLU A 36 11.30 -0.40 -3.17
CA GLU A 36 12.75 -0.33 -2.99
C GLU A 36 13.25 -1.44 -2.05
N ASP A 37 12.56 -1.66 -0.93
CA ASP A 37 12.83 -2.81 -0.05
C ASP A 37 12.66 -4.14 -0.78
N PHE A 38 11.64 -4.27 -1.64
CA PHE A 38 11.45 -5.46 -2.46
C PHE A 38 12.63 -5.69 -3.40
N LYS A 39 13.08 -4.66 -4.12
CA LYS A 39 14.27 -4.72 -4.99
C LYS A 39 15.53 -5.11 -4.21
N ASN A 40 15.73 -4.51 -3.05
CA ASN A 40 16.88 -4.79 -2.19
C ASN A 40 16.88 -6.25 -1.71
N PHE A 41 15.73 -6.75 -1.26
CA PHE A 41 15.59 -8.15 -0.82
C PHE A 41 15.99 -9.16 -1.91
N PHE A 42 15.55 -8.96 -3.16
CA PHE A 42 15.90 -9.86 -4.27
C PHE A 42 17.33 -9.66 -4.80
N SER A 43 17.92 -8.48 -4.56
CA SER A 43 19.35 -8.28 -4.80
C SER A 43 20.21 -9.03 -3.77
N GLU A 44 19.75 -9.14 -2.53
CA GLU A 44 20.42 -9.88 -1.45
C GLU A 44 20.19 -11.39 -1.53
N HIS A 45 19.07 -11.81 -2.12
CA HIS A 45 18.66 -13.21 -2.28
C HIS A 45 18.46 -13.60 -3.76
N PRO A 46 19.52 -13.55 -4.59
CA PRO A 46 19.40 -13.85 -6.02
C PRO A 46 18.92 -15.27 -6.31
N GLU A 47 19.12 -16.22 -5.39
CA GLU A 47 18.60 -17.59 -5.47
C GLU A 47 17.07 -17.68 -5.47
N LEU A 48 16.38 -16.66 -4.95
CA LEU A 48 14.91 -16.60 -4.93
C LEU A 48 14.34 -15.99 -6.22
N ASN A 49 15.16 -15.41 -7.08
CA ASN A 49 14.73 -14.74 -8.31
C ASN A 49 13.99 -15.68 -9.26
N ASP A 50 14.42 -16.94 -9.34
CA ASP A 50 13.81 -17.94 -10.21
C ASP A 50 12.48 -18.50 -9.67
N LEU A 51 12.13 -18.18 -8.41
CA LEU A 51 10.90 -18.61 -7.75
C LEU A 51 9.76 -17.60 -7.88
N ILE A 52 10.06 -16.38 -8.33
CA ILE A 52 9.06 -15.34 -8.55
C ILE A 52 8.61 -15.33 -10.01
N GLU A 53 7.30 -15.33 -10.21
CA GLU A 53 6.71 -15.09 -11.52
C GLU A 53 7.10 -13.69 -12.02
N PRO A 54 7.58 -13.54 -13.27
CA PRO A 54 8.00 -12.25 -13.81
C PRO A 54 6.95 -11.14 -13.65
N GLU A 55 5.67 -11.49 -13.75
CA GLU A 55 4.53 -10.58 -13.61
C GLU A 55 4.39 -9.98 -12.20
N LEU A 56 4.78 -10.73 -11.16
CA LEU A 56 4.82 -10.24 -9.79
C LEU A 56 6.00 -9.29 -9.60
N ARG A 57 7.16 -9.63 -10.18
CA ARG A 57 8.35 -8.77 -10.13
C ARG A 57 8.06 -7.41 -10.77
N GLU A 58 7.49 -7.38 -11.97
CA GLU A 58 7.16 -6.14 -12.67
C GLU A 58 6.17 -5.25 -11.87
N LYS A 59 5.22 -5.86 -11.16
CA LYS A 59 4.26 -5.12 -10.33
C LYS A 59 4.87 -4.41 -9.13
N PHE A 60 5.93 -4.99 -8.55
CA PHE A 60 6.58 -4.47 -7.35
C PHE A 60 7.87 -3.71 -7.63
N GLU A 61 8.32 -3.62 -8.88
CA GLU A 61 9.55 -2.91 -9.18
C GLU A 61 9.40 -1.40 -8.95
N ASP A 62 8.30 -0.76 -9.32
CA ASP A 62 8.24 0.72 -9.32
C ASP A 62 7.08 1.33 -8.53
N ILE A 63 6.29 0.49 -7.85
CA ILE A 63 5.12 0.92 -7.11
C ILE A 63 5.18 0.38 -5.68
N SER A 64 5.22 1.31 -4.73
CA SER A 64 4.98 1.03 -3.32
C SER A 64 3.48 1.10 -3.03
N GLU A 65 3.03 0.26 -2.11
CA GLU A 65 1.62 0.12 -1.77
C GLU A 65 1.40 0.21 -0.27
N ILE A 66 0.41 1.00 0.14
CA ILE A 66 -0.06 1.05 1.54
C ILE A 66 -1.46 0.46 1.60
N ARG A 67 -1.66 -0.51 2.48
CA ARG A 67 -2.96 -1.17 2.70
C ARG A 67 -3.54 -0.82 4.05
N LEU A 68 -4.82 -0.46 4.04
CA LEU A 68 -5.62 -0.24 5.23
C LEU A 68 -6.82 -1.18 5.20
N TYR A 69 -7.22 -1.63 6.39
CA TYR A 69 -8.32 -2.57 6.56
C TYR A 69 -9.41 -1.95 7.44
N PHE A 70 -10.62 -1.90 6.91
CA PHE A 70 -11.77 -1.31 7.59
C PHE A 70 -12.90 -2.33 7.72
N GLU A 71 -13.72 -2.22 8.75
CA GLU A 71 -15.00 -2.92 8.77
C GLU A 71 -15.92 -2.35 7.68
N VAL A 72 -16.68 -3.19 6.97
CA VAL A 72 -17.58 -2.69 5.94
C VAL A 72 -18.71 -1.88 6.58
N SER A 73 -18.62 -0.55 6.44
CA SER A 73 -19.61 0.42 6.89
C SER A 73 -19.62 1.64 5.97
N ASN A 74 -20.62 2.53 6.11
CA ASN A 74 -20.61 3.80 5.38
C ASN A 74 -19.53 4.75 5.92
N GLU A 75 -19.32 4.77 7.24
CA GLU A 75 -18.29 5.59 7.89
C GLU A 75 -16.89 5.24 7.37
N SER A 76 -16.61 3.96 7.18
CA SER A 76 -15.33 3.51 6.63
C SER A 76 -15.12 3.93 5.18
N ARG A 77 -16.18 4.01 4.37
CA ARG A 77 -16.08 4.52 3.00
C ARG A 77 -15.83 6.02 2.98
N ASP A 78 -16.48 6.76 3.86
CA ASP A 78 -16.26 8.21 4.01
C ASP A 78 -14.83 8.50 4.48
N GLU A 79 -14.31 7.69 5.41
CA GLU A 79 -12.94 7.78 5.89
C GLU A 79 -11.93 7.48 4.76
N ILE A 80 -12.13 6.42 3.99
CA ILE A 80 -11.26 6.13 2.83
C ILE A 80 -11.28 7.27 1.82
N HIS A 81 -12.45 7.86 1.56
CA HIS A 81 -12.56 9.02 0.66
C HIS A 81 -11.83 10.25 1.22
N ARG A 82 -11.90 10.48 2.53
CA ARG A 82 -11.16 11.55 3.21
C ARG A 82 -9.65 11.34 3.08
N LEU A 83 -9.17 10.13 3.34
CA LEU A 83 -7.76 9.77 3.23
C LEU A 83 -7.28 9.89 1.78
N SER A 84 -8.06 9.43 0.80
CA SER A 84 -7.76 9.60 -0.62
C SER A 84 -7.51 11.06 -0.99
N LYS A 85 -8.38 11.97 -0.53
CA LYS A 85 -8.21 13.42 -0.75
C LYS A 85 -6.99 13.98 -0.03
N LEU A 86 -6.74 13.56 1.21
CA LEU A 86 -5.60 14.01 2.01
C LEU A 86 -4.26 13.63 1.36
N LEU A 87 -4.17 12.38 0.90
CA LEU A 87 -2.96 11.85 0.27
C LEU A 87 -2.80 12.32 -1.17
N GLY A 88 -3.88 12.76 -1.82
CA GLY A 88 -3.89 13.03 -3.25
C GLY A 88 -3.74 11.75 -4.09
N LEU A 89 -4.16 10.62 -3.54
CA LEU A 89 -4.06 9.28 -4.13
C LEU A 89 -5.44 8.65 -4.21
N GLU A 90 -5.73 7.95 -5.31
CA GLU A 90 -6.96 7.18 -5.41
C GLU A 90 -6.84 5.88 -4.61
N ALA A 91 -7.92 5.54 -3.89
CA ALA A 91 -8.01 4.28 -3.16
C ALA A 91 -8.56 3.17 -4.07
N GLU A 92 -7.84 2.08 -4.21
CA GLU A 92 -8.38 0.85 -4.80
C GLU A 92 -9.04 0.02 -3.70
N LEU A 93 -10.31 -0.36 -3.92
CA LEU A 93 -11.11 -1.10 -2.94
C LEU A 93 -11.21 -2.58 -3.28
N GLY A 94 -10.91 -3.44 -2.31
CA GLY A 94 -11.15 -4.88 -2.34
C GLY A 94 -12.07 -5.32 -1.18
N ILE A 95 -12.87 -6.36 -1.40
CA ILE A 95 -13.75 -6.99 -0.39
C ILE A 95 -13.24 -8.42 -0.12
#